data_AF-A0A1R1QZ22-F1
#
_entry.id   AF-A0A1R1QZ22-F1
#
_cell.length_a   1.000
_cell.length_b   1.000
_cell.length_c   1.000
_cell.angle_alpha   90.00
_cell.angle_beta   90.00
_cell.angle_gamma   90.00
#
_symmetry.space_group_name_H-M   'P 1'
#
loop_
_entity.id
_entity.type
_entity.pdbx_description
1 polymer ?
#
loop_
_entity_poly.entity_id
_entity_poly.type
_entity_poly.pdbx_seq_one_letter_code
_entity_poly.pdbx_strand_id
1 'polypeptide(L)' 'MKEWFIYVFIATLISMFIQTGLDKVGLLNLNNMWADFISWLVIFFVVYVLIDLAGRALIGSKNS' A
#
# COMPACT_ATOMS: atom_id res chain seq x y z
N MET A 1 6.16 -6.44 19.60
CA MET A 1 5.21 -5.52 18.94
C MET A 1 5.93 -4.46 18.10
N LYS A 2 6.80 -4.82 17.13
CA LYS A 2 7.66 -3.82 16.46
C LYS A 2 7.70 -3.94 14.93
N GLU A 3 7.92 -5.12 14.37
CA GLU A 3 8.08 -5.26 12.91
C GLU A 3 6.76 -5.15 12.15
N TRP A 4 5.70 -5.85 12.58
CA TRP A 4 4.39 -5.80 11.92
C TRP A 4 3.81 -4.39 11.83
N PHE A 5 4.02 -3.58 12.87
CA PHE A 5 3.54 -2.20 12.94
C PHE A 5 4.31 -1.31 11.95
N ILE A 6 5.61 -1.53 11.78
CA ILE A 6 6.43 -0.82 10.79
C ILE A 6 5.97 -1.19 9.37
N TYR A 7 5.71 -2.47 9.10
CA TYR A 7 5.18 -2.89 7.80
C TYR A 7 3.84 -2.26 7.47
N VAL A 8 2.90 -2.26 8.43
CA VAL A 8 1.59 -1.61 8.28
C VAL A 8 1.76 -0.09 8.11
N PHE A 9 2.62 0.55 8.89
CA PHE A 9 2.86 1.99 8.81
C PHE A 9 3.46 2.41 7.46
N ILE A 10 4.45 1.67 6.95
CA ILE A 10 5.05 1.89 5.63
C ILE A 10 4.01 1.66 4.52
N ALA A 11 3.23 0.58 4.62
CA ALA A 11 2.16 0.30 3.66
C ALA A 11 1.13 1.45 3.62
N THR A 12 0.72 1.97 4.78
CA THR A 12 -0.20 3.13 4.89
C THR A 12 0.38 4.37 4.22
N LEU A 13 1.66 4.71 4.48
CA LEU A 13 2.32 5.87 3.89
C LEU A 13 2.42 5.76 2.37
N ILE A 14 2.82 4.60 1.86
CA ILE A 14 2.90 4.35 0.41
C ILE A 14 1.51 4.42 -0.23
N SER A 15 0.49 3.87 0.44
CA SER A 15 -0.89 3.88 -0.06
C SER A 15 -1.45 5.29 -0.15
N MET A 16 -1.22 6.13 0.87
CA MET A 16 -1.59 7.55 0.82
C MET A 16 -0.85 8.31 -0.28
N PHE A 17 0.44 7.99 -0.49
CA PHE A 17 1.23 8.62 -1.57
C PHE A 17 0.71 8.24 -2.96
N ILE A 18 0.39 6.96 -3.18
CA ILE A 18 -0.19 6.45 -4.43
C ILE A 18 -1.57 7.07 -4.66
N GLN A 19 -2.41 7.15 -3.62
CA GLN A 19 -3.74 7.73 -3.71
C GLN A 19 -3.67 9.22 -4.09
N THR A 20 -2.80 9.98 -3.44
CA THR A 20 -2.54 11.41 -3.77
C THR A 20 -1.97 11.56 -5.18
N GLY A 21 -1.12 10.62 -5.62
CA GLY A 21 -0.58 10.58 -6.98
C GLY A 21 -1.66 10.33 -8.03
N LEU A 22 -2.53 9.34 -7.83
CA LEU A 22 -3.63 9.02 -8.74
C LEU A 22 -4.68 10.14 -8.79
N ASP A 23 -4.95 10.80 -7.66
CA ASP A 23 -5.86 11.94 -7.59
C ASP A 23 -5.33 13.13 -8.41
N LYS A 24 -4.02 13.45 -8.28
CA LYS A 24 -3.37 14.50 -9.09
C LYS A 24 -3.39 14.24 -10.60
N VAL A 25 -3.40 12.97 -11.02
CA VAL A 25 -3.46 12.59 -12.44
C VAL A 25 -4.92 12.56 -12.95
N GLY A 26 -5.90 12.84 -12.08
CA GLY A 26 -7.32 12.88 -12.43
C GLY A 26 -7.96 11.50 -12.65
N LEU A 27 -7.25 10.42 -12.30
CA LEU A 27 -7.72 9.04 -12.44
C LEU A 27 -8.71 8.64 -11.33
N LEU A 28 -8.62 9.29 -10.16
CA LEU A 28 -9.47 9.03 -9.00
C LEU A 28 -10.25 10.28 -8.58
N ASN A 29 -10.90 10.98 -9.52
CA ASN A 29 -11.86 12.03 -9.14
C ASN A 29 -13.19 11.39 -8.68
N LEU A 30 -13.15 10.67 -7.56
CA LEU A 30 -14.31 10.06 -6.93
C LEU A 30 -14.92 11.10 -5.99
N ASN A 31 -15.96 11.80 -6.44
CA ASN A 31 -16.71 12.80 -5.66
C ASN A 31 -17.49 12.19 -4.45
N ASN A 32 -17.17 10.95 -4.07
CA ASN A 32 -17.78 10.23 -2.97
C ASN A 32 -16.69 9.72 -2.02
N MET A 33 -16.70 10.25 -0.79
CA MET A 33 -15.77 9.92 0.28
C MET A 33 -15.67 8.42 0.57
N TRP A 34 -16.79 7.69 0.42
CA TRP A 34 -16.81 6.23 0.58
C TRP A 34 -16.09 5.50 -0.55
N ALA A 35 -16.18 5.99 -1.78
CA ALA A 35 -15.49 5.41 -2.92
C ALA A 35 -13.99 5.67 -2.84
N ASP A 36 -13.60 6.85 -2.36
CA ASP A 36 -12.20 7.18 -2.10
C ASP A 36 -11.61 6.32 -0.96
N PHE A 37 -12.37 6.11 0.12
CA PHE A 37 -11.97 5.19 1.19
C PHE A 37 -11.82 3.73 0.73
N ILE A 38 -12.74 3.24 -0.10
CA ILE A 38 -12.65 1.88 -0.66
C ILE A 38 -11.45 1.77 -1.61
N SER A 39 -11.21 2.79 -2.46
CA SER A 39 -10.06 2.84 -3.35
C SER A 39 -8.75 2.77 -2.57
N TRP A 40 -8.64 3.58 -1.50
CA TRP A 40 -7.49 3.51 -0.59
C TRP A 40 -7.33 2.14 0.06
N LEU A 41 -8.41 1.54 0.54
CA LEU A 41 -8.39 0.23 1.18
C LEU A 41 -7.85 -0.85 0.22
N VAL A 42 -8.29 -0.81 -1.05
CA VAL A 42 -7.83 -1.73 -2.10
C VAL A 42 -6.34 -1.51 -2.39
N ILE A 43 -5.90 -0.26 -2.57
CA ILE A 43 -4.49 0.09 -2.78
C ILE A 43 -3.64 -0.40 -1.59
N PHE A 44 -4.13 -0.21 -0.37
CA PHE A 44 -3.46 -0.64 0.85
C PHE A 44 -3.26 -2.15 0.91
N PHE A 45 -4.28 -2.94 0.61
CA PHE A 45 -4.15 -4.40 0.57
C PHE A 45 -3.12 -4.85 -0.49
N VAL A 46 -3.15 -4.26 -1.68
CA VAL A 46 -2.20 -4.59 -2.76
C VAL A 46 -0.77 -4.25 -2.35
N VAL A 47 -0.53 -3.05 -1.82
CA VAL A 47 0.78 -2.61 -1.34
C VAL A 47 1.28 -3.49 -0.21
N TYR A 48 0.43 -3.82 0.76
CA TYR A 48 0.78 -4.69 1.87
C TYR A 48 1.23 -6.08 1.40
N VAL A 49 0.48 -6.69 0.48
CA VAL A 49 0.84 -7.99 -0.11
C VAL A 49 2.15 -7.90 -0.89
N LEU A 50 2.38 -6.82 -1.66
CA LEU A 50 3.65 -6.61 -2.37
C LEU A 50 4.84 -6.49 -1.42
N ILE A 51 4.67 -5.79 -0.30
CA ILE A 51 5.71 -5.65 0.72
C ILE A 51 6.00 -6.99 1.40
N ASP A 52 4.97 -7.76 1.74
CA ASP A 52 5.12 -9.11 2.32
C ASP A 52 5.82 -10.04 1.32
N LEU A 53 5.41 -10.02 0.05
CA LEU A 53 6.02 -10.83 -1.01
C LEU A 53 7.48 -10.43 -1.26
N ALA A 54 7.79 -9.13 -1.33
CA ALA A 54 9.15 -8.63 -1.47
C ALA A 54 10.01 -8.99 -0.27
N GLY A 55 9.47 -8.91 0.95
CA GLY A 55 10.13 -9.36 2.17
C GLY A 55 10.49 -10.85 2.10
N ARG A 56 9.54 -11.70 1.69
CA ARG A 56 9.80 -13.15 1.49
C ARG A 56 10.81 -13.43 0.39
N ALA A 57 10.75 -12.71 -0.73
CA ALA A 57 11.69 -12.87 -1.85
C ALA A 57 13.12 -12.49 -1.45
N LEU A 58 13.28 -11.39 -0.70
CA LEU A 58 14.59 -10.93 -0.20
C LEU A 58 15.17 -11.90 0.84
N ILE A 59 14.33 -12.51 1.68
CA ILE A 59 14.77 -13.52 2.66
C ILE A 59 15.09 -14.86 1.96
N GLY A 60 14.27 -15.27 0.99
CA GLY A 60 14.50 -16.47 0.18
C GLY A 60 15.79 -16.40 -0.64
N SER A 61 16.18 -15.20 -1.10
CA SER A 61 17.42 -14.98 -1.85
C SER A 61 18.70 -15.08 -0.99
N LYS A 62 18.60 -15.01 0.34
CA LYS A 62 19.78 -15.03 1.23
C LYS A 62 20.28 -16.46 1.53
N ASN A 63 19.57 -17.49 1.04
CA ASN A 63 19.87 -18.90 1.30
C ASN A 63 20.20 -19.73 0.04
N SER A 64 20.44 -19.10 -1.12
CA SER A 64 20.97 -19.75 -2.33
C SER A 64 22.39 -19.33 -2.63
#